data_AF-A0A0A2MQL4-F1
#
_entry.id   AF-A0A0A2MQL4-F1
#
_cell.length_a   1.000
_cell.length_b   1.000
_cell.length_c   1.000
_cell.angle_alpha   90.00
_cell.angle_beta   90.00
_cell.angle_gamma   90.00
#
_symmetry.space_group_name_H-M   'P 1'
#
loop_
_entity.id
_entity.type
_entity.pdbx_description
1 polymer ?
#
loop_
_entity_poly.entity_id
_entity_poly.type
_entity_poly.pdbx_seq_one_letter_code
_entity_poly.pdbx_strand_id
1 'polypeptide(L)'
;MDVSNTIIMKKIENYQLHIENFKILSNGADGGHRYIVTEMQYKGSLKRVSVFLNDKTDENRLVENAPVTVVGQFTDDGNTDLLISRAKII
;
A
#
# COMPACT_ATOMS: atom_id res chain seq x y z
N MET A 1 4.11 40.13 -14.60
CA MET A 1 3.18 38.99 -14.50
C MET A 1 4.05 37.76 -14.46
N ASP A 2 4.36 37.27 -13.26
CA ASP A 2 5.19 36.08 -13.07
C ASP A 2 4.24 34.89 -12.97
N VAL A 3 4.24 34.03 -13.99
CA VAL A 3 3.51 32.77 -13.94
C VAL A 3 4.40 31.76 -13.23
N SER A 4 4.29 31.71 -11.90
CA SER A 4 4.90 30.67 -11.09
C SER A 4 4.32 29.32 -11.51
N ASN A 5 5.06 28.61 -12.35
CA ASN A 5 4.73 27.26 -12.78
C ASN A 5 5.06 26.31 -11.61
N THR A 6 4.18 26.26 -10.61
CA THR A 6 4.34 25.35 -9.47
C THR A 6 4.06 23.93 -9.91
N ILE A 7 5.11 23.24 -10.34
CA ILE A 7 5.09 21.78 -10.46
C ILE A 7 4.98 21.25 -9.03
N ILE A 8 3.77 20.86 -8.62
CA ILE A 8 3.56 20.17 -7.34
C ILE A 8 4.19 18.78 -7.49
N MET A 9 5.47 18.68 -7.15
CA MET A 9 6.10 17.38 -6.88
C MET A 9 5.42 16.81 -5.65
N LYS A 10 4.42 15.93 -5.84
CA LYS A 10 3.90 15.09 -4.74
C LYS A 10 5.13 14.40 -4.13
N LYS A 11 5.48 14.76 -2.89
CA LYS A 11 6.58 14.13 -2.16
C LYS A 11 6.25 12.63 -2.06
N ILE A 12 6.96 11.81 -2.83
CA ILE A 12 6.81 10.36 -2.78
C ILE A 12 7.55 9.91 -1.52
N GLU A 13 6.82 9.77 -0.42
CA GLU A 13 7.39 9.18 0.79
C GLU A 13 7.35 7.66 0.65
N ASN A 14 8.54 7.06 0.56
CA ASN A 14 8.68 5.61 0.67
C ASN A 14 8.41 5.24 2.14
N TYR A 15 7.29 4.56 2.37
CA TYR A 15 6.87 4.09 3.66
C TYR A 15 7.15 2.61 3.80
N GLN A 16 7.80 2.24 4.88
CA GLN A 16 8.03 0.84 5.25
C GLN A 16 6.99 0.43 6.29
N LEU A 17 6.28 -0.66 6.02
CA LEU A 17 5.27 -1.22 6.91
C LEU A 17 5.60 -2.68 7.20
N HIS A 18 5.71 -3.01 8.48
CA HIS A 18 5.73 -4.39 8.96
C HIS A 18 4.31 -4.83 9.29
N ILE A 19 3.87 -5.95 8.74
CA ILE A 19 2.49 -6.43 8.83
C ILE A 19 2.51 -7.85 9.39
N GLU A 20 2.02 -8.02 10.62
CA GLU A 20 1.94 -9.34 11.26
C GLU A 20 0.69 -10.11 10.83
N ASN A 21 -0.44 -9.41 10.69
CA ASN A 21 -1.71 -9.99 10.34
C ASN A 21 -2.33 -9.26 9.15
N PHE A 22 -2.69 -10.00 8.12
CA PHE A 22 -3.35 -9.46 6.94
C PHE A 22 -4.19 -10.49 6.22
N LYS A 23 -5.09 -9.98 5.36
CA LYS A 23 -5.84 -10.78 4.41
C LYS A 23 -5.29 -10.54 3.01
N ILE A 24 -5.21 -11.59 2.21
CA ILE A 24 -4.91 -11.49 0.79
C ILE A 24 -6.23 -11.40 0.04
N LEU A 25 -6.40 -10.34 -0.75
CA LEU A 25 -7.56 -10.16 -1.63
C LEU A 25 -7.11 -10.16 -3.09
N SER A 26 -8.02 -10.48 -4.00
CA SER A 26 -7.76 -10.45 -5.46
C SER A 26 -8.82 -9.64 -6.20
N ASN A 27 -8.43 -8.89 -7.22
CA ASN A 27 -9.34 -8.03 -7.99
C ASN A 27 -9.95 -8.67 -9.26
N GLY A 28 -9.78 -9.98 -9.52
CA GLY A 28 -10.34 -10.60 -10.71
C GLY A 28 -10.37 -12.14 -10.71
N ALA A 29 -11.40 -12.71 -11.33
CA ALA A 29 -11.51 -14.13 -11.63
C ALA A 29 -10.40 -14.57 -12.61
N ASP A 30 -9.84 -15.77 -12.40
CA ASP A 30 -8.80 -16.38 -13.24
C ASP A 30 -7.54 -15.52 -13.48
N GLY A 31 -6.84 -15.15 -12.40
CA GLY A 31 -5.46 -14.61 -12.49
C GLY A 31 -5.31 -13.10 -12.29
N GLY A 32 -6.27 -12.45 -11.62
CA GLY A 32 -6.18 -11.05 -11.20
C GLY A 32 -5.00 -10.74 -10.26
N HIS A 33 -4.82 -9.46 -9.94
CA HIS A 33 -3.78 -9.01 -9.02
C HIS A 33 -4.17 -9.31 -7.57
N ARG A 34 -3.21 -9.78 -6.79
CA ARG A 34 -3.34 -9.96 -5.35
C ARG A 34 -2.84 -8.72 -4.62
N TYR A 35 -3.51 -8.37 -3.54
CA TYR A 35 -3.14 -7.25 -2.69
C TYR A 35 -3.41 -7.60 -1.22
N ILE A 36 -2.72 -6.89 -0.33
CA ILE A 36 -2.83 -7.09 1.11
C ILE A 36 -3.83 -6.09 1.67
N VAL A 37 -4.70 -6.55 2.57
CA VAL A 37 -5.51 -5.68 3.42
C VAL A 37 -5.19 -5.96 4.88
N THR A 38 -4.87 -4.91 5.62
CA THR A 38 -4.61 -4.95 7.07
C THR A 38 -5.22 -3.72 7.75
N GLU A 39 -5.12 -3.65 9.07
CA GLU A 39 -5.58 -2.51 9.87
C GLU A 39 -4.41 -2.01 10.72
N MET A 40 -4.23 -0.69 10.79
CA MET A 40 -3.19 -0.07 11.61
C MET A 40 -3.69 1.20 12.29
N GLN A 41 -3.08 1.55 13.42
CA GLN A 41 -3.34 2.82 14.08
C GLN A 41 -2.65 3.95 13.30
N TYR A 42 -3.40 4.94 12.82
CA TYR A 42 -2.86 6.11 12.13
C TYR A 42 -3.65 7.36 12.52
N LYS A 43 -2.94 8.44 12.89
CA LYS A 43 -3.53 9.70 13.37
C LYS A 43 -4.60 9.52 14.48
N GLY A 44 -4.39 8.56 15.38
CA GLY A 44 -5.29 8.31 16.50
C GLY A 44 -6.56 7.52 16.16
N SER A 45 -6.70 6.98 14.95
CA SER A 45 -7.80 6.10 14.56
C SER A 45 -7.28 4.79 13.97
N LEU A 46 -8.02 3.70 14.19
CA LEU A 46 -7.80 2.46 13.46
C LEU A 46 -8.23 2.67 12.01
N LYS A 47 -7.32 2.42 11.07
CA LYS A 47 -7.52 2.65 9.65
C LYS A 47 -7.22 1.36 8.89
N ARG A 48 -8.06 1.04 7.91
CA ARG A 48 -7.79 -0.04 6.97
C ARG A 48 -6.71 0.43 6.00
N VAL A 49 -5.74 -0.43 5.72
CA VAL A 49 -4.65 -0.20 4.77
C VAL A 49 -4.74 -1.22 3.66
N SER A 50 -4.75 -0.73 2.42
CA SER A 50 -4.63 -1.57 1.23
C SER A 50 -3.22 -1.41 0.66
N VAL A 51 -2.50 -2.52 0.48
CA VAL A 51 -1.15 -2.54 -0.09
C VAL A 51 -1.19 -3.23 -1.44
N PHE A 52 -0.92 -2.45 -2.50
CA PHE A 52 -0.82 -2.94 -3.87
C PHE A 52 0.64 -3.14 -4.24
N LEU A 53 0.98 -4.40 -4.49
CA LEU A 53 2.31 -4.81 -4.91
C LEU A 53 2.57 -4.39 -6.36
N ASN A 54 3.83 -4.09 -6.67
CA ASN A 54 4.23 -3.62 -7.99
C ASN A 54 4.31 -4.75 -9.03
N ASP A 55 4.60 -5.98 -8.60
CA ASP A 55 4.94 -7.09 -9.48
C ASP A 55 4.32 -8.42 -9.02
N LYS A 56 3.92 -9.26 -9.98
CA LYS A 56 3.32 -10.58 -9.72
C LYS A 56 4.24 -11.53 -8.94
N THR A 57 5.55 -11.36 -9.04
CA THR A 57 6.51 -12.17 -8.26
C THR A 57 6.31 -11.95 -6.76
N ASP A 58 6.12 -10.70 -6.32
CA ASP A 58 5.84 -10.41 -4.92
C ASP A 58 4.43 -10.86 -4.53
N GLU A 59 3.44 -10.75 -5.43
CA GLU A 59 2.08 -11.28 -5.19
C GLU A 59 2.09 -12.78 -4.90
N ASN A 60 2.97 -13.54 -5.58
CA ASN A 60 3.13 -14.97 -5.39
C ASN A 60 3.89 -15.34 -4.11
N ARG A 61 4.64 -14.39 -3.52
CA ARG A 61 5.34 -14.57 -2.23
C ARG A 61 4.42 -14.37 -1.03
N LEU A 62 3.21 -13.84 -1.25
CA LEU A 62 2.23 -13.64 -0.18
C LEU A 62 1.72 -15.00 0.33
N VAL A 63 1.86 -15.20 1.64
CA VAL A 63 1.34 -16.35 2.36
C VAL A 63 0.49 -15.82 3.51
N GLU A 64 -0.79 -16.23 3.57
CA GLU A 64 -1.63 -15.86 4.71
C GLU A 64 -1.02 -16.39 6.01
N ASN A 65 -1.06 -15.58 7.08
CA ASN A 65 -0.48 -15.85 8.40
C ASN A 65 1.06 -15.86 8.48
N ALA A 66 1.78 -15.42 7.44
CA ALA A 66 3.20 -15.15 7.53
C ALA A 66 3.43 -13.62 7.59
N PRO A 67 4.16 -13.09 8.59
CA PRO A 67 4.43 -11.67 8.66
C PRO A 67 5.23 -11.22 7.43
N VAL A 68 4.95 -10.00 6.95
CA VAL A 68 5.60 -9.44 5.75
C VAL A 68 6.02 -8.01 6.00
N THR A 69 7.17 -7.63 5.45
CA THR A 69 7.61 -6.24 5.42
C THR A 69 7.52 -5.73 4.00
N VAL A 70 6.83 -4.60 3.83
CA VAL A 70 6.65 -3.97 2.53
C VAL A 70 7.22 -2.56 2.55
N VAL A 71 7.79 -2.13 1.43
CA VAL A 71 8.16 -0.74 1.17
C VAL A 71 7.39 -0.25 -0.04
N GLY A 72 6.75 0.92 0.05
CA GLY A 72 5.96 1.46 -1.05
C GLY A 72 5.59 2.93 -0.86
N GLN A 73 4.81 3.46 -1.81
CA GLN A 73 4.37 4.85 -1.80
C GLN A 73 3.11 4.98 -0.95
N PHE A 74 3.22 5.66 0.19
CA PHE A 74 2.08 5.92 1.06
C PHE A 74 1.24 7.08 0.54
N THR A 75 -0.08 6.89 0.51
CA THR A 75 -1.06 7.90 0.11
C THR A 75 -2.18 7.95 1.14
N ASP A 76 -2.37 9.13 1.71
CA ASP A 76 -3.49 9.50 2.59
C ASP A 76 -4.33 10.54 1.83
N ASP A 77 -5.42 10.09 1.23
CA ASP A 77 -6.32 10.95 0.45
C ASP A 77 -7.36 11.67 1.35
N GLY A 78 -7.21 11.58 2.69
CA GLY A 78 -8.20 12.10 3.64
C GLY A 78 -9.45 11.24 3.81
N ASN A 79 -9.50 10.08 3.16
CA ASN A 79 -10.57 9.09 3.27
C ASN A 79 -10.40 8.17 4.49
N THR A 80 -11.33 7.23 4.65
CA THR A 80 -11.29 6.23 5.73
C THR A 80 -10.15 5.22 5.56
N ASP A 81 -9.75 4.95 4.32
CA ASP A 81 -8.76 3.93 3.98
C ASP A 81 -7.42 4.56 3.59
N LEU A 82 -6.33 3.90 3.99
CA LEU A 82 -4.96 4.24 3.62
C LEU A 82 -4.49 3.35 2.46
N LEU A 83 -3.64 3.91 1.61
CA LEU A 83 -3.13 3.22 0.44
C LEU A 83 -1.60 3.18 0.46
N ILE A 84 -1.03 2.01 0.26
CA ILE A 84 0.39 1.84 -0.09
C ILE A 84 0.43 1.26 -1.50
N SER A 85 1.00 2.01 -2.43
CA SER A 85 1.08 1.62 -3.85
C SER A 85 2.52 1.40 -4.29
N ARG A 86 2.71 0.69 -5.42
CA ARG A 86 4.03 0.32 -5.95
C ARG A 86 4.88 -0.40 -4.89
N ALA A 87 4.23 -1.20 -4.04
CA ALA A 87 4.88 -1.83 -2.92
C ALA A 87 5.75 -3.01 -3.37
N LYS A 88 6.83 -3.25 -2.63
CA LYS A 88 7.71 -4.42 -2.79
C LYS A 88 7.92 -5.10 -1.45
N ILE A 89 8.02 -6.42 -1.48
CA ILE A 89 8.32 -7.22 -0.27
C ILE A 89 9.84 -7.28 -0.09
N ILE A 90 10.32 -6.87 1.08
CA ILE A 90 11.75 -6.90 1.45
C ILE A 90 12.07 -8.06 2.40
#